data_AF-A0A7Y4T9H8-F1
#
_entry.id   AF-A0A7Y4T9H8-F1
#
_cell.length_a   1.000
_cell.length_b   1.000
_cell.length_c   1.000
_cell.angle_alpha   90.00
_cell.angle_beta   90.00
_cell.angle_gamma   90.00
#
_symmetry.space_group_name_H-M   'P 1'
#
loop_
_entity.id
_entity.type
_entity.pdbx_description
1 polymer ?
#
loop_
_entity_poly.entity_id
_entity_poly.type
_entity_poly.pdbx_seq_one_letter_code
_entity_poly.pdbx_strand_id
1 'polypeptide(L)' 'MTPNADVLQQALHLLQTGEAERVLDTLLQQSPGNADALALLGLSFAQRDDNLRAADLLAKALTLKPNRFRG' A
#
# COMPACT_ATOMS: atom_id res chain seq x y z
N MET A 1 -3.89 14.13 -15.41
CA MET A 1 -2.79 13.75 -14.49
C MET A 1 -3.44 12.95 -13.38
N THR A 2 -3.33 11.63 -13.36
CA THR A 2 -3.92 10.84 -12.26
C THR A 2 -3.00 10.98 -11.04
N PRO A 3 -3.41 11.70 -9.99
CA PRO A 3 -2.56 12.04 -8.84
C PRO A 3 -2.03 10.79 -8.10
N ASN A 4 -2.67 9.65 -8.30
CA ASN A 4 -2.36 8.42 -7.58
C ASN A 4 -1.03 7.76 -7.99
N ALA A 5 -0.54 7.96 -9.22
CA ALA A 5 0.68 7.28 -9.68
C ALA A 5 1.97 7.86 -9.06
N ASP A 6 2.04 9.18 -8.96
CA ASP A 6 3.19 9.90 -8.40
C ASP A 6 3.34 9.60 -6.90
N VAL A 7 2.21 9.57 -6.18
CA VAL A 7 2.16 9.26 -4.75
C VAL A 7 2.62 7.83 -4.46
N LEU A 8 2.29 6.85 -5.32
CA LEU A 8 2.78 5.47 -5.18
C LEU A 8 4.30 5.37 -5.41
N GLN A 9 4.84 6.11 -6.38
CA GLN A 9 6.29 6.17 -6.61
C GLN A 9 7.04 6.82 -5.44
N GLN A 10 6.42 7.83 -4.84
CA GLN A 10 6.96 8.48 -3.64
C GLN A 10 6.90 7.54 -2.43
N ALA A 11 5.78 6.86 -2.21
CA ALA A 11 5.62 5.88 -1.15
C ALA A 11 6.63 4.71 -1.26
N LEU A 12 6.98 4.28 -2.48
CA LEU A 12 8.02 3.27 -2.71
C LEU A 12 9.40 3.71 -2.24
N HIS A 13 9.77 4.97 -2.42
CA HIS A 13 11.03 5.50 -1.87
C HIS A 13 10.98 5.63 -0.35
N LEU A 14 9.84 6.07 0.19
CA LEU A 14 9.63 6.25 1.63
C LEU A 14 9.42 4.92 2.39
N LEU A 15 9.22 3.82 1.66
CA LEU A 15 9.13 2.47 2.23
C LEU A 15 10.45 2.08 2.92
N GLN A 16 11.57 2.63 2.47
CA GLN A 16 12.88 2.42 3.10
C GLN A 16 13.09 3.28 4.35
N THR A 17 12.37 4.40 4.47
CA THR A 17 12.48 5.33 5.62
C THR A 17 11.39 5.10 6.66
N GLY A 18 10.39 4.28 6.35
CA GLY A 18 9.21 4.05 7.21
C GLY A 18 8.20 5.19 7.19
N GLU A 19 8.38 6.20 6.34
CA GLU A 19 7.47 7.34 6.21
C GLU A 19 6.36 7.12 5.17
N ALA A 20 6.42 5.98 4.46
CA ALA A 20 5.41 5.59 3.47
C ALA A 20 4.00 5.57 4.07
N GLU A 21 3.85 5.23 5.35
CA GLU A 21 2.55 5.16 6.03
C GLU A 21 1.73 6.46 5.90
N ARG A 22 2.36 7.63 6.09
CA ARG A 22 1.64 8.92 6.02
C ARG A 22 1.15 9.25 4.62
N VAL A 23 2.00 8.99 3.64
CA VAL A 23 1.71 9.24 2.23
C VAL A 23 0.63 8.28 1.72
N LEU A 24 0.73 7.01 2.11
CA LEU A 24 -0.23 5.98 1.78
C LEU A 24 -1.57 6.19 2.48
N ASP A 25 -1.58 6.63 3.74
CA ASP A 25 -2.82 6.99 4.45
C ASP A 25 -3.55 8.12 3.73
N THR A 26 -2.83 9.18 3.36
CA THR A 26 -3.41 10.29 2.57
C THR A 26 -3.97 9.80 1.23
N LEU A 27 -3.27 8.89 0.56
CA LEU A 27 -3.73 8.29 -0.68
C LEU A 27 -4.98 7.43 -0.49
N LEU A 28 -5.07 6.70 0.62
CA LEU A 28 -6.24 5.89 0.98
C LEU A 28 -7.43 6.75 1.40
N GLN A 29 -7.22 7.92 2.00
CA GLN A 29 -8.30 8.89 2.24
C GLN A 29 -8.91 9.39 0.92
N GLN A 30 -8.08 9.63 -0.10
CA GLN A 30 -8.53 10.08 -1.42
C GLN A 30 -9.06 8.93 -2.31
N SER A 31 -8.54 7.72 -2.10
CA SER A 31 -8.87 6.54 -2.88
C SER A 31 -8.83 5.29 -1.99
N PRO A 32 -9.87 5.08 -1.15
CA PRO A 32 -9.90 3.96 -0.20
C PRO A 32 -9.95 2.59 -0.88
N GLY A 33 -10.32 2.53 -2.17
CA GLY A 33 -10.28 1.33 -2.99
C GLY A 33 -8.93 1.08 -3.69
N ASN A 34 -7.86 1.80 -3.34
CA ASN A 34 -6.58 1.66 -3.99
C ASN A 34 -5.80 0.45 -3.45
N ALA A 35 -5.90 -0.68 -4.16
CA ALA A 35 -5.19 -1.90 -3.84
C ALA A 35 -3.67 -1.73 -3.79
N ASP A 36 -3.09 -0.89 -4.65
CA ASP A 36 -1.65 -0.64 -4.66
C ASP A 36 -1.20 0.07 -3.37
N ALA A 37 -2.00 1.03 -2.89
CA ALA A 37 -1.70 1.74 -1.65
C ALA A 37 -1.77 0.82 -0.41
N LEU A 38 -2.80 -0.04 -0.34
CA LEU A 38 -2.92 -1.06 0.71
C LEU A 38 -1.77 -2.06 0.67
N ALA A 39 -1.35 -2.49 -0.53
CA ALA A 39 -0.24 -3.43 -0.68
C ALA A 39 1.10 -2.82 -0.23
N LEU A 40 1.39 -1.58 -0.62
CA LEU A 40 2.61 -0.88 -0.19
C LEU A 40 2.60 -0.63 1.32
N LEU A 41 1.44 -0.33 1.90
CA LEU A 41 1.29 -0.13 3.34
C LEU A 41 1.53 -1.44 4.08
N GLY A 42 0.98 -2.54 3.59
CA GLY A 42 1.23 -3.87 4.11
C GLY A 42 2.71 -4.27 4.03
N LEU A 43 3.39 -3.94 2.91
CA LEU A 43 4.83 -4.14 2.77
C LEU A 43 5.64 -3.33 3.80
N SER A 44 5.21 -2.10 4.10
CA SER A 44 5.84 -1.24 5.12
C SER A 44 5.77 -1.88 6.50
N PHE A 45 4.61 -2.43 6.86
CA PHE A 45 4.46 -3.18 8.11
C PHE A 45 5.27 -4.47 8.12
N ALA A 46 5.36 -5.19 7.00
CA ALA A 46 6.18 -6.41 6.90
C ALA A 46 7.67 -6.13 7.15
N GLN A 47 8.20 -5.01 6.64
CA GLN A 47 9.58 -4.59 6.91
C GLN A 47 9.83 -4.23 8.37
N ARG A 48 8.78 -3.93 9.14
CA ARG A 48 8.84 -3.61 10.57
C ARG A 48 8.59 -4.83 11.47
N ASP A 49 8.65 -6.03 10.91
CA ASP A 49 8.29 -7.30 11.58
C ASP A 49 6.82 -7.39 12.01
N ASP A 50 5.97 -6.43 11.59
CA ASP A 50 4.56 -6.34 11.97
C ASP A 50 3.69 -7.15 10.98
N ASN A 51 4.03 -8.44 10.86
CA ASN A 51 3.48 -9.37 9.87
C ASN A 51 1.96 -9.53 9.96
N LEU A 52 1.38 -9.37 11.15
CA LEU A 52 -0.07 -9.43 11.36
C LEU A 52 -0.78 -8.31 10.60
N ARG A 53 -0.30 -7.07 10.75
CA ARG A 53 -0.87 -5.90 10.05
C ARG A 53 -0.57 -5.96 8.56
N ALA A 54 0.61 -6.41 8.19
CA ALA A 54 0.98 -6.63 6.80
C ALA A 54 0.00 -7.57 6.09
N ALA A 55 -0.29 -8.72 6.70
CA ALA A 55 -1.19 -9.71 6.15
C ALA A 55 -2.63 -9.20 5.99
N ASP A 56 -3.17 -8.46 6.97
CA ASP A 56 -4.51 -7.86 6.88
C ASP A 56 -4.61 -6.86 5.72
N LEU A 57 -3.61 -5.99 5.58
CA LEU A 57 -3.58 -4.98 4.53
C LEU A 57 -3.38 -5.58 3.14
N LEU A 58 -2.49 -6.57 3.02
CA LEU A 58 -2.29 -7.31 1.77
C LEU A 58 -3.54 -8.10 1.39
N ALA A 59 -4.22 -8.74 2.36
CA ALA A 59 -5.48 -9.42 2.12
C ALA A 59 -6.52 -8.45 1.57
N LYS A 60 -6.68 -7.25 2.17
CA LYS A 60 -7.59 -6.21 1.67
C LYS A 60 -7.23 -5.73 0.27
N ALA A 61 -5.95 -5.56 -0.03
CA ALA A 61 -5.47 -5.22 -1.37
C ALA A 61 -5.87 -6.29 -2.40
N LEU A 62 -5.72 -7.57 -2.04
CA LEU A 62 -6.10 -8.70 -2.88
C LEU A 62 -7.62 -8.76 -3.10
N THR A 63 -8.43 -8.43 -2.11
CA THR A 63 -9.89 -8.37 -2.26
C THR A 63 -10.33 -7.29 -3.26
N LEU A 64 -9.61 -6.16 -3.31
CA LEU A 64 -9.92 -5.03 -4.18
C LEU A 64 -9.40 -5.19 -5.61
N LYS A 65 -8.24 -5.83 -5.79
CA LYS A 65 -7.75 -6.27 -7.09
C LYS A 65 -7.36 -7.75 -7.05
N PRO A 66 -8.36 -8.66 -7.18
CA PRO A 66 -8.08 -10.09 -7.31
C PRO A 66 -7.33 -10.42 -8.61
N ASN A 67 -7.26 -9.48 -9.56
CA ASN A 67 -6.70 -9.67 -10.89
C ASN A 67 -5.15 -9.62 -10.97
N ARG A 68 -4.42 -9.50 -9.84
CA ARG A 68 -2.94 -9.43 -9.86
C ARG A 68 -2.25 -10.77 -9.52
N PHE A 69 -2.98 -11.74 -8.96
CA PHE A 69 -2.50 -13.12 -8.75
C PHE A 69 -3.26 -14.05 -9.69
N ARG A 70 -2.82 -14.13 -10.95
CA ARG A 70 -3.21 -15.19 -11.86
C ARG A 70 -1.96 -15.88 -12.37
N GLY A 71 -1.66 -17.04 -11.77
CA GLY A 71 -0.66 -17.99 -12.24
C GLY A 71 0.71 -17.82 -11.64
#